data_AF-A0A7W8N5X7-F1
#
_entry.id   AF-A0A7W8N5X7-F1
#
_cell.length_a   1.000
_cell.length_b   1.000
_cell.length_c   1.000
_cell.angle_alpha   90.00
_cell.angle_beta   90.00
_cell.angle_gamma   90.00
#
_symmetry.space_group_name_H-M   'P 1'
#
loop_
_entity.id
_entity.type
_entity.pdbx_description
1 polymer ?
#
loop_
_entity_poly.entity_id
_entity_poly.type
_entity_poly.pdbx_seq_one_letter_code
_entity_poly.pdbx_strand_id
1 'polypeptide(L)'
;MVEQLLQRIFDELAFLRANMATKEDVAMLKDEIRALESRVSHIEQTMATKDDIASIEQRMATKDDIAVMDKRIEHIEQTMATKDDIASIEQRMATKDDIAALQNSMHALEHRVDRIEQTMATKEDVALVPAIREMVGQLMERMTVVELHVQEIPVMKQQIEQLSQQMEEGFEKIAHQETILQALSLRSIQQANDIHYLKTNVISTK
;
A
#
# COMPACT_ATOMS: atom_id res chain seq x y z
N MET A 1 -117.94 -79.24 44.48
CA MET A 1 -117.34 -78.00 45.02
C MET A 1 -115.84 -78.17 45.27
N VAL A 2 -115.40 -79.19 46.02
CA VAL A 2 -113.97 -79.47 46.28
C VAL A 2 -113.16 -79.76 44.99
N GLU A 3 -113.75 -80.48 44.05
CA GLU A 3 -113.11 -80.87 42.79
C GLU A 3 -112.82 -79.67 41.85
N GLN A 4 -113.72 -78.67 41.83
CA GLN A 4 -113.52 -77.42 41.08
C GLN A 4 -112.42 -76.55 41.69
N LEU A 5 -112.32 -76.52 43.03
CA LEU A 5 -111.28 -75.79 43.74
C LEU A 5 -109.89 -76.42 43.50
N LEU A 6 -109.83 -77.77 43.51
CA LEU A 6 -108.62 -78.52 43.17
C LEU A 6 -108.17 -78.25 41.73
N GLN A 7 -109.10 -78.28 40.77
CA GLN A 7 -108.79 -77.97 39.37
C GLN A 7 -108.22 -76.56 39.22
N ARG A 8 -108.82 -75.57 39.89
CA ARG A 8 -108.33 -74.19 39.89
C ARG A 8 -106.91 -74.06 40.47
N ILE A 9 -106.62 -74.78 41.56
CA ILE A 9 -105.28 -74.82 42.15
C ILE A 9 -104.27 -75.47 41.19
N PHE A 10 -104.63 -76.55 40.50
CA PHE A 10 -103.76 -77.17 39.50
C PHE A 10 -103.49 -76.25 38.31
N ASP A 11 -104.50 -75.55 37.82
CA ASP A 11 -104.35 -74.59 36.73
C ASP A 11 -103.46 -73.41 37.14
N GLU A 12 -103.61 -72.89 38.37
CA GLU A 12 -102.75 -71.83 38.92
C GLU A 12 -101.30 -72.31 39.17
N LEU A 13 -101.10 -73.54 39.63
CA LEU A 13 -99.77 -74.15 39.77
C LEU A 13 -99.11 -74.40 38.40
N ALA A 14 -99.87 -74.82 37.40
CA ALA A 14 -99.38 -74.97 36.03
C ALA A 14 -99.01 -73.60 35.43
N PHE A 15 -99.83 -72.59 35.64
CA PHE A 15 -99.56 -71.21 35.23
C PHE A 15 -98.32 -70.64 35.94
N LEU A 16 -98.18 -70.86 37.25
CA LEU A 16 -97.00 -70.43 38.01
C LEU A 16 -95.75 -71.14 37.50
N ARG A 17 -95.81 -72.45 37.26
CA ARG A 17 -94.70 -73.23 36.71
C ARG A 17 -94.29 -72.77 35.31
N ALA A 18 -95.22 -72.31 34.49
CA ALA A 18 -94.94 -71.80 33.14
C ALA A 18 -94.31 -70.39 33.14
N ASN A 19 -94.55 -69.57 34.17
CA ASN A 19 -94.05 -68.19 34.25
C ASN A 19 -92.87 -68.01 35.22
N MET A 20 -92.55 -69.02 36.03
CA MET A 20 -91.36 -68.99 36.87
C MET A 20 -90.10 -69.26 36.04
N ALA A 21 -89.05 -68.51 36.31
CA ALA A 21 -87.72 -68.83 35.81
C ALA A 21 -87.35 -70.26 36.19
N THR A 22 -86.87 -71.01 35.21
CA THR A 22 -86.36 -72.35 35.42
C THR A 22 -84.98 -72.29 36.09
N LYS A 23 -84.52 -73.43 36.60
CA LYS A 23 -83.14 -73.54 37.11
C LYS A 23 -82.10 -73.24 36.02
N GLU A 24 -82.43 -73.50 34.76
CA GLU A 24 -81.57 -73.22 33.61
C GLU A 24 -81.43 -71.72 33.38
N ASP A 25 -82.53 -70.96 33.44
CA ASP A 25 -82.50 -69.50 33.31
C ASP A 25 -81.61 -68.86 34.39
N VAL A 26 -81.70 -69.35 35.63
CA VAL A 26 -80.85 -68.89 36.73
C VAL A 26 -79.38 -69.29 36.53
N ALA A 27 -79.11 -70.46 35.94
CA ALA A 27 -77.75 -70.90 35.62
C ALA A 27 -77.12 -70.04 34.52
N MET A 28 -77.86 -69.75 33.44
CA MET A 28 -77.42 -68.87 32.36
C MET A 28 -77.10 -67.46 32.87
N LEU A 29 -77.99 -66.87 33.68
CA LEU A 29 -77.74 -65.56 34.29
C LEU A 29 -76.46 -65.53 35.14
N LYS A 30 -76.18 -66.62 35.88
CA LYS A 30 -74.96 -66.73 36.67
C LYS A 30 -73.70 -66.75 35.80
N ASP A 31 -73.75 -67.43 34.66
CA ASP A 31 -72.62 -67.48 33.73
C ASP A 31 -72.43 -66.16 32.98
N GLU A 32 -73.52 -65.46 32.63
CA GLU A 32 -73.45 -64.09 32.10
C GLU A 32 -72.84 -63.10 33.10
N ILE A 33 -73.21 -63.19 34.38
CA ILE A 33 -72.62 -62.37 35.45
C ILE A 33 -71.12 -62.63 35.55
N ARG A 34 -70.68 -63.89 35.52
CA ARG A 34 -69.25 -64.23 35.54
C ARG A 34 -68.50 -63.71 34.32
N ALA A 35 -69.11 -63.80 33.13
CA ALA A 35 -68.53 -63.24 31.92
C ALA A 35 -68.41 -61.71 32.01
N LEU A 36 -69.39 -61.04 32.62
CA LEU A 36 -69.37 -59.61 32.86
C LEU A 36 -68.29 -59.21 33.87
N GLU A 37 -68.15 -59.93 34.98
CA GLU A 37 -67.10 -59.73 35.97
C GLU A 37 -65.70 -59.85 35.34
N SER A 38 -65.49 -60.87 34.50
CA SER A 38 -64.24 -61.05 33.76
C SER A 38 -63.95 -59.88 32.81
N ARG A 39 -64.97 -59.38 32.09
CA ARG A 39 -64.82 -58.22 31.19
C ARG A 39 -64.53 -56.93 31.96
N VAL A 40 -65.19 -56.70 33.10
CA VAL A 40 -64.95 -55.53 33.95
C VAL A 40 -63.52 -55.58 34.49
N SER A 41 -63.08 -56.74 34.98
CA SER A 41 -61.69 -56.91 35.45
C SER A 41 -60.66 -56.63 34.34
N HIS A 42 -60.93 -57.08 33.12
CA HIS A 42 -60.04 -56.79 31.98
C HIS A 42 -60.01 -55.30 31.61
N ILE A 43 -61.15 -54.61 31.67
CA ILE A 43 -61.21 -53.15 31.45
C ILE A 43 -60.41 -52.42 32.52
N GLU A 44 -60.56 -52.78 33.80
CA GLU A 44 -59.82 -52.18 34.91
C GLU A 44 -58.30 -52.34 34.76
N GLN A 45 -57.83 -53.44 34.18
CA GLN A 45 -56.41 -53.69 33.94
C GLN A 45 -55.84 -52.96 32.71
N THR A 46 -56.68 -52.60 31.74
CA THR A 46 -56.23 -52.04 30.45
C THR A 46 -56.53 -50.55 30.29
N MET A 47 -57.45 -50.02 31.09
CA MET A 47 -57.73 -48.59 31.11
C MET A 47 -56.55 -47.81 31.68
N ALA A 48 -56.25 -46.66 31.07
CA ALA A 48 -55.29 -45.73 31.64
C ALA A 48 -55.77 -45.28 33.03
N THR A 49 -54.88 -45.37 34.00
CA THR A 49 -55.13 -44.90 35.35
C THR A 49 -55.01 -43.39 35.43
N LYS A 50 -55.46 -42.81 36.55
CA LYS A 50 -55.23 -41.38 36.82
C LYS A 50 -53.73 -41.04 36.89
N ASP A 51 -52.92 -41.98 37.38
CA ASP A 51 -51.48 -41.81 37.49
C ASP A 51 -50.82 -41.81 36.10
N ASP A 52 -51.31 -42.63 35.17
CA ASP A 52 -50.86 -42.61 33.77
C ASP A 52 -51.16 -41.27 33.11
N ILE A 53 -52.37 -40.74 33.30
CA ILE A 53 -52.77 -39.44 32.74
C ILE A 53 -51.94 -38.32 33.36
N ALA A 54 -51.72 -38.32 34.68
CA ALA A 54 -50.89 -37.32 35.35
C ALA A 54 -49.43 -37.37 34.88
N SER A 55 -48.88 -38.57 34.67
CA SER A 55 -47.54 -38.75 34.11
C SER A 55 -47.43 -38.22 32.68
N ILE A 56 -48.46 -38.44 31.85
CA ILE A 56 -48.54 -37.87 30.50
C ILE A 56 -48.58 -36.34 30.56
N GLU A 57 -49.45 -35.76 31.40
CA GLU A 57 -49.57 -34.30 31.57
C GLU A 57 -48.25 -33.66 32.00
N GLN A 58 -47.51 -34.29 32.92
CA GLN A 58 -46.20 -33.79 33.38
C GLN A 58 -45.10 -33.88 32.31
N ARG A 59 -45.20 -34.83 31.37
CA ARG A 59 -44.19 -35.04 30.31
C ARG A 59 -44.46 -34.23 29.05
N MET A 60 -45.70 -33.79 28.85
CA MET A 60 -46.06 -32.99 27.70
C MET A 60 -45.62 -31.54 27.89
N ALA A 61 -45.13 -30.94 26.81
CA ALA A 61 -44.89 -29.50 26.79
C ALA A 61 -46.19 -28.76 27.04
N THR A 62 -46.13 -27.79 27.95
CA THR A 62 -47.25 -26.92 28.28
C THR A 62 -47.34 -25.78 27.27
N LYS A 63 -48.45 -25.03 27.32
CA LYS A 63 -48.58 -23.79 26.54
C LYS A 63 -47.52 -22.76 26.91
N ASP A 64 -47.07 -22.74 28.17
CA ASP A 64 -46.05 -21.82 28.64
C ASP A 64 -44.67 -22.16 28.06
N ASP A 65 -44.34 -23.46 27.96
CA ASP A 65 -43.10 -23.91 27.30
C ASP A 65 -43.03 -23.45 25.84
N ILE A 66 -44.16 -23.58 25.12
CA ILE A 66 -44.27 -23.12 23.73
C ILE A 66 -44.14 -21.60 23.66
N ALA A 67 -44.80 -20.85 24.54
CA ALA A 67 -44.71 -19.39 24.57
C ALA A 67 -43.28 -18.89 24.86
N VAL A 68 -42.52 -19.60 25.70
CA VAL A 68 -41.10 -19.32 25.94
C VAL A 68 -40.28 -19.62 24.68
N MET A 69 -40.57 -20.71 23.97
CA MET A 69 -39.90 -21.02 22.70
C MET A 69 -40.18 -19.98 21.62
N ASP A 70 -41.42 -19.51 21.47
CA ASP A 70 -41.79 -18.49 20.49
C ASP A 70 -41.02 -17.19 20.73
N LYS A 71 -40.94 -16.72 21.98
CA LYS A 71 -40.14 -15.54 22.33
C LYS A 71 -38.66 -15.71 22.02
N ARG A 72 -38.11 -16.92 22.22
CA ARG A 72 -36.71 -17.21 21.90
C ARG A 72 -36.47 -17.22 20.39
N ILE A 73 -37.41 -17.79 19.62
CA ILE A 73 -37.36 -17.78 18.16
C ILE A 73 -37.42 -16.34 17.64
N GLU A 74 -38.37 -15.54 18.12
CA GLU A 74 -38.48 -14.13 17.75
C GLU A 74 -37.18 -13.35 18.04
N HIS A 75 -36.57 -13.58 19.21
CA HIS A 75 -35.30 -12.95 19.55
C HIS A 75 -34.14 -13.38 18.61
N ILE A 76 -34.09 -14.65 18.23
CA ILE A 76 -33.09 -15.16 17.27
C ILE A 76 -33.31 -14.51 15.91
N GLU A 77 -34.55 -14.46 15.43
CA GLU A 77 -34.89 -13.84 14.14
C GLU A 77 -34.54 -12.35 14.09
N GLN A 78 -34.67 -11.63 15.20
CA GLN A 78 -34.30 -10.21 15.31
C GLN A 78 -32.79 -9.97 15.36
N THR A 79 -31.99 -10.96 15.78
CA THR A 79 -30.55 -10.79 16.04
C THR A 79 -29.66 -11.49 15.03
N MET A 80 -30.21 -12.44 14.28
CA MET A 80 -29.47 -13.10 13.20
C MET A 80 -29.21 -12.13 12.05
N ALA A 81 -28.01 -12.21 11.47
CA ALA A 81 -27.70 -11.47 10.26
C ALA A 81 -28.61 -11.93 9.12
N THR A 82 -29.21 -10.96 8.43
CA THR A 82 -30.03 -11.19 7.26
C THR A 82 -29.16 -11.44 6.03
N LYS A 83 -29.78 -11.89 4.94
CA LYS A 83 -29.08 -12.00 3.64
C LYS A 83 -28.60 -10.65 3.14
N ASP A 84 -29.34 -9.58 3.42
CA ASP A 84 -28.99 -8.22 3.01
C ASP A 84 -27.78 -7.71 3.79
N ASP A 85 -27.68 -8.05 5.10
CA ASP A 85 -26.50 -7.74 5.90
C ASP A 85 -25.24 -8.42 5.33
N ILE A 86 -25.34 -9.71 4.99
CA ILE A 86 -24.24 -10.48 4.40
C ILE A 86 -23.86 -9.89 3.04
N ALA A 87 -24.82 -9.56 2.19
CA ALA A 87 -24.56 -8.95 0.89
C ALA A 87 -23.88 -7.58 1.03
N SER A 88 -24.31 -6.76 2.00
CA SER A 88 -23.67 -5.47 2.27
C SER A 88 -22.23 -5.65 2.78
N ILE A 89 -21.95 -6.68 3.57
CA ILE A 89 -20.60 -7.00 4.02
C ILE A 89 -19.74 -7.41 2.82
N GLU A 90 -20.22 -8.33 1.97
CA GLU A 90 -19.51 -8.81 0.79
C GLU A 90 -19.16 -7.66 -0.18
N GLN A 91 -20.07 -6.72 -0.41
CA GLN A 91 -19.82 -5.55 -1.26
C GLN A 91 -18.77 -4.58 -0.70
N ARG A 92 -18.59 -4.54 0.63
CA ARG A 92 -17.62 -3.64 1.29
C ARG A 92 -16.25 -4.30 1.46
N MET A 93 -16.17 -5.62 1.37
CA MET A 93 -14.93 -6.34 1.51
C MET A 93 -14.10 -6.22 0.24
N ALA A 94 -12.79 -5.98 0.41
CA ALA A 94 -11.86 -6.06 -0.70
C ALA A 94 -11.87 -7.48 -1.26
N THR A 95 -12.02 -7.56 -2.58
CA THR A 95 -11.98 -8.82 -3.32
C THR A 95 -10.53 -9.27 -3.54
N LYS A 96 -10.36 -10.51 -4.00
CA LYS A 96 -9.04 -11.00 -4.42
C LYS A 96 -8.45 -10.17 -5.56
N ASP A 97 -9.30 -9.64 -6.44
CA ASP A 97 -8.89 -8.84 -7.59
C ASP A 97 -8.39 -7.46 -7.13
N ASP A 98 -9.03 -6.86 -6.12
CA ASP A 98 -8.56 -5.60 -5.52
C ASP A 98 -7.15 -5.77 -4.93
N ILE A 99 -6.92 -6.89 -4.23
CA ILE A 99 -5.61 -7.22 -3.65
C ILE A 99 -4.57 -7.45 -4.75
N ALA A 100 -4.91 -8.17 -5.81
CA ALA A 100 -4.01 -8.40 -6.94
C ALA A 100 -3.64 -7.10 -7.66
N ALA A 101 -4.60 -6.19 -7.85
CA ALA A 101 -4.35 -4.86 -8.44
C ALA A 101 -3.39 -4.02 -7.58
N LEU A 102 -3.53 -4.07 -6.25
CA LEU A 102 -2.60 -3.42 -5.32
C LEU A 102 -1.19 -4.03 -5.40
N GLN A 103 -1.06 -5.36 -5.45
CA GLN A 103 0.23 -6.03 -5.59
C GLN A 103 0.94 -5.64 -6.88
N ASN A 104 0.22 -5.62 -8.01
CA ASN A 104 0.78 -5.18 -9.29
C ASN A 104 1.23 -3.71 -9.24
N SER A 105 0.43 -2.84 -8.60
CA SER A 105 0.76 -1.43 -8.43
C SER A 105 2.00 -1.24 -7.54
N MET A 106 2.13 -2.05 -6.48
CA MET A 106 3.29 -2.06 -5.60
C MET A 106 4.54 -2.50 -6.35
N HIS A 107 4.45 -3.56 -7.16
CA HIS A 107 5.58 -4.00 -7.98
C HIS A 107 6.00 -2.96 -9.02
N ALA A 108 5.04 -2.28 -9.65
CA ALA A 108 5.34 -1.16 -10.54
C ALA A 108 6.02 0.00 -9.82
N LEU A 109 5.69 0.24 -8.54
CA LEU A 109 6.33 1.26 -7.72
C LEU A 109 7.77 0.85 -7.34
N GLU A 110 8.00 -0.41 -6.97
CA GLU A 110 9.35 -0.96 -6.73
C GLU A 110 10.26 -0.72 -7.94
N HIS A 111 9.83 -1.11 -9.15
CA HIS A 111 10.59 -0.86 -10.39
C HIS A 111 10.86 0.63 -10.66
N ARG A 112 9.96 1.53 -10.21
CA ARG A 112 10.18 2.97 -10.34
C ARG A 112 11.19 3.49 -9.34
N VAL A 113 11.15 2.99 -8.11
CA VAL A 113 12.13 3.33 -7.06
C VAL A 113 13.52 2.84 -7.48
N ASP A 114 13.65 1.60 -7.92
CA ASP A 114 14.94 1.05 -8.39
C ASP A 114 15.55 1.90 -9.51
N ARG A 115 14.75 2.34 -10.48
CA ARG A 115 15.23 3.23 -11.55
C ARG A 115 15.66 4.60 -11.04
N ILE A 116 14.98 5.15 -10.05
CA ILE A 116 15.37 6.42 -9.43
C ILE A 116 16.70 6.24 -8.71
N GLU A 117 16.85 5.18 -7.92
CA GLU A 117 18.09 4.86 -7.21
C GLU A 117 19.28 4.69 -8.16
N GLN A 118 19.07 4.08 -9.32
CA GLN A 118 20.12 3.90 -10.34
C GLN A 118 20.51 5.19 -11.08
N THR A 119 19.64 6.20 -11.12
CA THR A 119 19.84 7.41 -11.96
C THR A 119 20.06 8.68 -11.17
N MET A 120 19.76 8.69 -9.88
CA MET A 120 19.93 9.86 -9.03
C MET A 120 21.40 10.06 -8.67
N ALA A 121 21.79 11.34 -8.49
CA ALA A 121 23.09 11.67 -7.93
C ALA A 121 23.19 11.11 -6.50
N THR A 122 24.30 10.45 -6.21
CA THR A 122 24.63 9.92 -4.89
C THR A 122 25.09 11.04 -3.96
N LYS A 123 25.20 10.73 -2.67
CA LYS A 123 25.76 11.69 -1.70
C LYS A 123 27.22 12.00 -2.03
N GLU A 124 27.94 11.02 -2.54
CA GLU A 124 29.32 11.15 -3.02
C GLU A 124 29.41 12.13 -4.19
N ASP A 125 28.51 12.04 -5.18
CA ASP A 125 28.48 12.97 -6.31
C ASP A 125 28.26 14.42 -5.85
N VAL A 126 27.32 14.62 -4.93
CA VAL A 126 26.99 15.95 -4.38
C VAL A 126 28.12 16.49 -3.51
N ALA A 127 28.88 15.63 -2.82
CA ALA A 127 30.02 16.04 -1.99
C ALA A 127 31.16 16.68 -2.79
N LEU A 128 31.25 16.44 -4.10
CA LEU A 128 32.25 17.06 -4.98
C LEU A 128 31.89 18.50 -5.40
N VAL A 129 30.62 18.91 -5.26
CA VAL A 129 30.13 20.22 -5.72
C VAL A 129 30.88 21.41 -5.09
N PRO A 130 31.20 21.44 -3.78
CA PRO A 130 31.97 22.54 -3.19
C PRO A 130 33.37 22.68 -3.80
N ALA A 131 34.07 21.57 -4.04
CA ALA A 131 35.40 21.58 -4.63
C ALA A 131 35.35 22.07 -6.09
N ILE A 132 34.36 21.63 -6.87
CA ILE A 132 34.13 22.12 -8.24
C ILE A 132 33.85 23.62 -8.22
N ARG A 133 33.01 24.10 -7.29
CA ARG A 133 32.72 25.54 -7.13
C ARG A 133 33.98 26.34 -6.84
N GLU A 134 34.85 25.86 -5.94
CA GLU A 134 36.11 26.51 -5.61
C GLU A 134 37.03 26.58 -6.84
N MET A 135 37.20 25.46 -7.55
CA MET A 135 38.03 25.40 -8.76
C MET A 135 37.52 26.36 -9.86
N VAL A 136 36.21 26.44 -10.05
CA VAL A 136 35.59 27.40 -10.98
C VAL A 136 35.84 28.84 -10.54
N GLY A 137 35.76 29.13 -9.24
CA GLY A 137 36.08 30.46 -8.69
C GLY A 137 37.54 30.88 -8.96
N GLN A 138 38.49 29.98 -8.71
CA GLN A 138 39.91 30.23 -9.01
C GLN A 138 40.15 30.43 -10.51
N LEU A 139 39.46 29.67 -11.37
CA LEU A 139 39.56 29.84 -12.81
C LEU A 139 39.06 31.21 -13.27
N MET A 140 37.96 31.69 -12.68
CA MET A 140 37.43 33.04 -12.95
C MET A 140 38.44 34.13 -12.55
N GLU A 141 39.06 34.02 -11.39
CA GLU A 141 40.09 34.97 -10.94
C GLU A 141 41.33 34.97 -11.86
N ARG A 142 41.74 33.80 -12.35
CA ARG A 142 42.83 33.74 -13.34
C ARG A 142 42.42 34.35 -14.67
N MET A 143 41.15 34.19 -15.07
CA MET A 143 40.64 34.78 -16.31
C MET A 143 40.62 36.31 -16.25
N THR A 144 40.22 36.91 -15.12
CA THR A 144 40.22 38.37 -14.97
C THR A 144 41.64 38.96 -15.08
N VAL A 145 42.64 38.28 -14.54
CA VAL A 145 44.06 38.66 -14.71
C VAL A 145 44.49 38.56 -16.17
N VAL A 146 44.10 37.52 -16.90
CA VAL A 146 44.40 37.40 -18.33
C VAL A 146 43.70 38.50 -19.14
N GLU A 147 42.44 38.82 -18.83
CA GLU A 147 41.71 39.92 -19.47
C GLU A 147 42.44 41.26 -19.28
N LEU A 148 42.97 41.54 -18.08
CA LEU A 148 43.79 42.73 -17.82
C LEU A 148 45.07 42.74 -18.66
N HIS A 149 45.85 41.65 -18.67
CA HIS A 149 47.07 41.59 -19.49
C HIS A 149 46.76 41.75 -20.98
N VAL A 150 45.65 41.19 -21.47
CA VAL A 150 45.22 41.37 -22.87
C VAL A 150 44.90 42.83 -23.18
N GLN A 151 44.33 43.58 -22.23
CA GLN A 151 44.10 45.02 -22.39
C GLN A 151 45.40 45.85 -22.40
N GLU A 152 46.50 45.36 -21.84
CA GLU A 152 47.80 46.04 -21.83
C GLU A 152 48.60 45.83 -23.13
N ILE A 153 48.31 44.79 -23.91
CA ILE A 153 49.00 44.46 -25.17
C ILE A 153 49.10 45.64 -26.16
N PRO A 154 48.04 46.43 -26.42
CA PRO A 154 48.11 47.57 -27.33
C PRO A 154 49.11 48.63 -26.87
N VAL A 155 49.19 48.90 -25.56
CA VAL A 155 50.10 49.89 -24.99
C VAL A 155 51.54 49.41 -25.10
N MET A 156 51.80 48.14 -24.75
CA MET A 156 53.12 47.53 -24.93
C MET A 156 53.56 47.54 -26.39
N LYS A 157 52.65 47.22 -27.32
CA LYS A 157 52.92 47.29 -28.76
C LYS A 157 53.31 48.70 -29.19
N GLN A 158 52.62 49.73 -28.70
CA GLN A 158 52.95 51.12 -28.98
C GLN A 158 54.32 51.52 -28.40
N GLN A 159 54.63 51.10 -27.17
CA GLN A 159 55.93 51.37 -26.55
C GLN A 159 57.09 50.71 -27.32
N ILE A 160 56.91 49.47 -27.79
CA ILE A 160 57.91 48.78 -28.63
C ILE A 160 58.12 49.52 -29.95
N GLU A 161 57.04 49.99 -30.60
CA GLU A 161 57.15 50.78 -31.83
C GLU A 161 57.96 52.07 -31.61
N GLN A 162 57.69 52.78 -30.51
CA GLN A 162 58.44 53.98 -30.13
C GLN A 162 59.92 53.70 -29.86
N LEU A 163 60.23 52.62 -29.14
CA LEU A 163 61.62 52.21 -28.89
C LEU A 163 62.35 51.83 -30.19
N SER A 164 61.69 51.12 -31.09
CA SER A 164 62.24 50.81 -32.43
C SER A 164 62.56 52.08 -33.19
N GLN A 165 61.65 53.06 -33.20
CA GLN A 165 61.88 54.35 -33.86
C GLN A 165 63.05 55.12 -33.25
N GLN A 166 63.17 55.16 -31.91
CA GLN A 166 64.30 55.80 -31.23
C GLN A 166 65.63 55.11 -31.55
N MET A 167 65.62 53.79 -31.71
CA MET A 167 66.80 53.01 -32.06
C MET A 167 67.24 53.30 -33.49
N GLU A 168 66.30 53.38 -34.44
CA GLU A 168 66.53 53.79 -35.83
C GLU A 168 67.21 55.16 -35.90
N GLU A 169 66.66 56.16 -35.19
CA GLU A 169 67.27 57.49 -35.09
C GLU A 169 68.68 57.45 -34.45
N GLY A 170 68.88 56.55 -33.49
CA GLY A 170 70.18 56.30 -32.87
C GLY A 170 71.21 55.78 -33.87
N PHE A 171 70.83 54.81 -34.71
CA PHE A 171 71.67 54.29 -35.78
C PHE A 171 72.00 55.36 -36.82
N GLU A 172 71.04 56.19 -37.22
CA GLU A 172 71.29 57.32 -38.13
C GLU A 172 72.30 58.31 -37.56
N LYS A 173 72.18 58.66 -36.26
CA LYS A 173 73.13 59.55 -35.57
C LYS A 173 74.52 58.95 -35.52
N ILE A 174 74.65 57.65 -35.25
CA ILE A 174 75.94 56.94 -35.24
C ILE A 174 76.57 56.97 -36.65
N ALA A 175 75.79 56.66 -37.69
CA ALA A 175 76.26 56.72 -39.08
C ALA A 175 76.72 58.15 -39.47
N HIS A 176 76.00 59.17 -39.01
CA HIS A 176 76.39 60.56 -39.21
C HIS A 176 77.70 60.90 -38.48
N GLN A 177 77.83 60.50 -37.21
CA GLN A 177 79.06 60.68 -36.43
C GLN A 177 80.26 59.98 -37.09
N GLU A 178 80.07 58.77 -37.63
CA GLU A 178 81.10 58.05 -38.36
C GLU A 178 81.56 58.82 -39.61
N THR A 179 80.61 59.39 -40.37
CA THR A 179 80.92 60.22 -41.54
C THR A 179 81.73 61.47 -41.16
N ILE A 180 81.35 62.15 -40.06
CA ILE A 180 82.09 63.31 -39.53
C ILE A 180 83.52 62.90 -39.13
N LEU A 181 83.68 61.79 -38.41
CA LEU A 181 84.99 61.28 -37.99
C LEU A 181 85.88 60.95 -39.20
N GLN A 182 85.33 60.32 -40.24
CA GLN A 182 86.04 60.06 -41.49
C GLN A 182 86.52 61.38 -42.14
N ALA A 183 85.65 62.40 -42.22
CA ALA A 183 86.00 63.71 -42.79
C ALA A 183 87.08 64.45 -41.97
N LEU A 184 87.02 64.41 -40.64
CA LEU A 184 88.03 64.98 -39.76
C LEU A 184 89.39 64.27 -39.90
N SER A 185 89.38 62.93 -40.01
CA SER A 185 90.58 62.13 -40.27
C SER A 185 91.24 62.54 -41.59
N LEU A 186 90.46 62.63 -42.67
CA LEU A 186 90.92 63.13 -43.97
C LEU A 186 91.56 64.53 -43.87
N ARG A 187 90.89 65.46 -43.17
CA ARG A 187 91.41 66.82 -42.96
C ARG A 187 92.69 66.84 -42.13
N SER A 188 92.81 65.99 -41.11
CA SER A 188 94.03 65.86 -40.30
C SER A 188 95.19 65.32 -41.12
N ILE A 189 94.95 64.35 -42.01
CA ILE A 189 95.97 63.85 -42.95
C ILE A 189 96.41 64.97 -43.89
N GLN A 190 95.46 65.74 -44.44
CA GLN A 190 95.79 66.87 -45.30
C GLN A 190 96.64 67.92 -44.58
N GLN A 191 96.25 68.32 -43.36
CA GLN A 191 97.04 69.27 -42.56
C GLN A 191 98.45 68.74 -42.23
N ALA A 192 98.58 67.45 -41.91
CA ALA A 192 99.89 66.83 -41.67
C ALA A 192 100.78 66.88 -42.94
N ASN A 193 100.20 66.61 -44.10
CA ASN A 193 100.88 66.74 -45.39
C ASN A 193 101.28 68.20 -45.68
N ASP A 194 100.37 69.16 -45.50
CA ASP A 194 100.65 70.59 -45.73
C ASP A 194 101.77 71.11 -44.81
N ILE A 195 101.79 70.70 -43.54
CA ILE A 195 102.90 71.00 -42.60
C ILE A 195 104.21 70.38 -43.07
N HIS A 196 104.18 69.14 -43.59
CA HIS A 196 105.36 68.48 -44.14
C HIS A 196 105.92 69.28 -45.33
N TYR A 197 105.07 69.70 -46.27
CA TYR A 197 105.46 70.54 -47.41
C TYR A 197 106.08 71.88 -46.98
N LEU A 198 105.51 72.54 -45.97
CA LEU A 198 106.07 73.78 -45.41
C LEU A 198 107.43 73.56 -44.74
N LYS A 199 107.61 72.47 -43.98
CA LYS A 199 108.90 72.13 -43.36
C LYS A 199 109.98 71.80 -44.39
N THR A 200 109.65 71.10 -45.47
CA THR A 200 110.61 70.80 -46.55
C THR A 200 111.03 72.05 -47.33
N ASN A 201 110.15 73.04 -47.51
CA ASN A 201 110.48 74.31 -48.18
C ASN A 201 111.31 75.27 -47.30
N VAL A 202 111.10 75.26 -45.97
CA VAL A 202 111.88 76.09 -45.03
C VAL A 202 113.29 75.54 -44.81
N ILE A 203 113.53 74.24 -44.98
CA ILE A 203 114.87 73.64 -44.89
C ILE A 203 115.65 73.80 -46.21
N SER A 204 114.96 74.01 -47.35
CA SER A 204 115.61 74.22 -48.66
C SER A 204 116.01 75.68 -48.96
N THR A 205 115.87 76.60 -48.00
CA THR A 205 116.17 78.05 -48.15
C THR A 205 117.20 78.59 -47.14
N LYS A 206 118.02 77.71 -46.55
CA LYS A 206 119.27 78.07 -45.87
C LYS A 206 120.39 77.15 -46.33
#